data_AF-A0A7V1I584-F1
#
_entry.id   AF-A0A7V1I584-F1
#
_cell.length_a   1.000
_cell.length_b   1.000
_cell.length_c   1.000
_cell.angle_alpha   90.00
_cell.angle_beta   90.00
_cell.angle_gamma   90.00
#
_symmetry.space_group_name_H-M   'P 1'
#
loop_
_entity.id
_entity.type
_entity.pdbx_description
1 polymer ?
#
loop_
_entity_poly.entity_id
_entity_poly.type
_entity_poly.pdbx_seq_one_letter_code
_entity_poly.pdbx_strand_id
1 'polypeptide(L)'
;MYLLIQKIPMKVPVAYIPKCPFCGEPIEPPKEVPSARILEFPRNVCKNCGAVYVYDATGHNLGAAYVEALVFACDDDWDLAWQLLPEEDYLEGRIEHYDGVTHKVIQGNFYQERYIRGVLLFIKLQEDIQEVTNEGVKKKISSLTYSSTPKRSPRFSKKLVEELVKENNLEELVNLAKEDTRVVTALQRLLYSGDEQLRWRAIKALGEVSKVIVKFKPSIVTKFLRNIIYARSDSAASSWGAIGATAEIISNNPEIYKNFIPPFVSFLIDQDSRKEVLWGIGRVAERGRPDLVKKIIPALYKLVTDEDPSIRGHAAWCLGIFKEKPAKPLLEDLLEDQHVIQIFIDGDLKKKTISELARRAIHQIKDA
;
A
#
# COMPACT_ATOMS: atom_id res chain seq x y z
N MET A 1 52.27 14.96 13.60
CA MET A 1 51.72 13.66 14.05
C MET A 1 50.30 13.53 13.52
N TYR A 2 50.15 13.28 12.22
CA TYR A 2 48.86 12.95 11.59
C TYR A 2 48.76 11.43 11.55
N LEU A 3 47.87 10.86 12.36
CA LEU A 3 47.57 9.44 12.36
C LEU A 3 46.93 9.07 11.03
N LEU A 4 47.73 8.46 10.15
CA LEU A 4 47.27 7.66 9.03
C LEU A 4 46.42 6.52 9.59
N ILE A 5 45.10 6.66 9.53
CA ILE A 5 44.18 5.54 9.71
C ILE A 5 44.39 4.64 8.49
N GLN A 6 45.23 3.62 8.64
CA GLN A 6 45.30 2.51 7.70
C GLN A 6 43.90 1.94 7.54
N LYS A 7 43.32 2.04 6.34
CA LYS A 7 42.13 1.28 5.96
C LYS A 7 42.53 -0.21 6.01
N ILE A 8 42.21 -0.87 7.12
CA ILE A 8 42.23 -2.33 7.22
C ILE A 8 41.39 -2.84 6.05
N PRO A 9 41.90 -3.74 5.20
CA PRO A 9 41.09 -4.30 4.11
C PRO A 9 39.92 -5.04 4.74
N MET A 10 38.71 -4.49 4.57
CA MET A 10 37.48 -5.20 4.90
C MET A 10 37.51 -6.51 4.12
N LYS A 11 37.69 -7.64 4.83
CA LYS A 11 37.51 -8.97 4.24
C LYS A 11 36.15 -8.96 3.55
N VAL A 12 36.13 -9.28 2.26
CA VAL A 12 34.88 -9.45 1.51
C VAL A 12 34.03 -10.45 2.29
N PRO A 13 32.82 -10.07 2.75
CA PRO A 13 31.99 -10.97 3.54
C PRO A 13 31.73 -12.25 2.74
N VAL A 14 31.93 -13.41 3.38
CA VAL A 14 31.59 -14.69 2.74
C VAL A 14 30.07 -14.77 2.65
N ALA A 15 29.57 -15.12 1.48
CA ALA A 15 28.14 -15.16 1.20
C ALA A 15 27.75 -16.55 0.70
N TYR A 16 26.77 -17.17 1.36
CA TYR A 16 26.34 -18.53 1.09
C TYR A 16 24.96 -18.58 0.45
N ILE A 17 24.70 -19.62 -0.34
CA ILE A 17 23.34 -19.94 -0.81
C ILE A 17 22.54 -20.41 0.41
N PRO A 18 21.36 -19.82 0.68
CA PRO A 18 20.53 -20.26 1.80
C PRO A 18 20.03 -21.69 1.57
N LYS A 19 20.10 -22.51 2.62
CA LYS A 19 19.71 -23.92 2.62
C LYS A 19 18.65 -24.16 3.68
N CYS A 20 17.71 -25.05 3.42
CA CYS A 20 16.70 -25.44 4.39
C CYS A 20 17.37 -26.08 5.62
N PRO A 21 17.05 -25.63 6.85
CA PRO A 21 17.67 -26.17 8.06
C PRO A 21 17.31 -27.63 8.33
N PHE A 22 16.24 -28.16 7.73
CA PHE A 22 15.75 -29.52 7.98
C PHE A 22 16.31 -30.56 7.00
N CYS A 23 16.46 -30.20 5.72
CA CYS A 23 16.90 -31.15 4.68
C CYS A 23 18.20 -30.77 3.98
N GLY A 24 18.77 -29.59 4.26
CA GLY A 24 20.04 -29.14 3.69
C GLY A 24 19.99 -28.69 2.22
N GLU A 25 18.83 -28.83 1.54
CA GLU A 25 18.67 -28.41 0.15
C GLU A 25 18.63 -26.88 -0.01
N PRO A 26 19.18 -26.34 -1.11
CA PRO A 26 19.01 -24.92 -1.44
C PRO A 26 17.53 -24.54 -1.51
N ILE A 27 17.18 -23.39 -0.93
CA ILE A 27 15.82 -22.85 -1.00
C ILE A 27 15.69 -21.83 -2.12
N GLU A 28 14.46 -21.60 -2.56
CA GLU A 28 14.15 -20.47 -3.43
C GLU A 28 13.93 -19.19 -2.61
N PRO A 29 13.93 -18.01 -3.26
CA PRO A 29 13.59 -16.78 -2.57
C PRO A 29 12.12 -16.79 -2.11
N PRO A 30 11.81 -16.11 -0.99
CA PRO A 30 10.43 -15.84 -0.58
C PRO A 30 9.62 -15.17 -1.70
N LYS A 31 8.30 -15.34 -1.69
CA LYS A 31 7.37 -14.74 -2.64
C LYS A 31 6.51 -13.67 -1.96
N GLU A 32 6.16 -12.61 -2.69
CA GLU A 32 5.30 -11.52 -2.20
C GLU A 32 3.87 -12.00 -2.07
N VAL A 33 3.21 -11.48 -1.04
CA VAL A 33 1.81 -11.77 -0.73
C VAL A 33 1.00 -10.53 -1.08
N PRO A 34 0.00 -10.62 -1.99
CA PRO A 34 -0.83 -9.47 -2.38
C PRO A 34 -1.91 -9.07 -1.36
N SER A 35 -1.99 -9.72 -0.19
CA SER A 35 -3.19 -9.76 0.64
C SER A 35 -3.26 -8.61 1.66
N ALA A 36 -4.45 -8.43 2.24
CA ALA A 36 -4.83 -7.35 3.14
C ALA A 36 -4.79 -7.71 4.64
N ARG A 37 -4.08 -8.78 5.05
CA ARG A 37 -3.98 -9.18 6.48
C ARG A 37 -2.99 -8.30 7.26
N ILE A 38 -3.05 -8.36 8.60
CA ILE A 38 -2.43 -7.41 9.54
C ILE A 38 -0.89 -7.51 9.60
N LEU A 39 -0.30 -8.68 9.36
CA LEU A 39 1.15 -8.87 9.30
C LEU A 39 1.43 -9.83 8.15
N GLU A 40 2.07 -9.37 7.08
CA GLU A 40 2.36 -10.23 5.93
C GLU A 40 3.86 -10.21 5.64
N PHE A 41 4.45 -11.39 5.81
CA PHE A 41 5.85 -11.64 5.50
C PHE A 41 5.93 -12.31 4.12
N PRO A 42 6.86 -11.91 3.24
CA PRO A 42 7.18 -12.70 2.06
C PRO A 42 7.51 -14.13 2.47
N ARG A 43 6.97 -15.12 1.76
CA ARG A 43 7.04 -16.52 2.18
C ARG A 43 7.19 -17.47 1.00
N ASN A 44 7.75 -18.65 1.23
CA ASN A 44 7.80 -19.72 0.23
C ASN A 44 7.96 -21.07 0.95
N VAL A 45 8.04 -22.17 0.20
CA VAL A 45 8.07 -23.55 0.70
C VAL A 45 9.30 -24.26 0.16
N CYS A 46 9.94 -25.07 1.00
CA CYS A 46 11.03 -25.93 0.58
C CYS A 46 10.51 -27.01 -0.37
N LYS A 47 11.06 -27.08 -1.58
CA LYS A 47 10.64 -28.05 -2.59
C LYS A 47 10.87 -29.51 -2.19
N ASN A 48 11.85 -29.75 -1.30
CA ASN A 48 12.24 -31.10 -0.89
C ASN A 48 11.41 -31.61 0.31
N CYS A 49 11.44 -30.91 1.44
CA CYS A 49 10.76 -31.37 2.67
C CYS A 49 9.43 -30.65 2.97
N GLY A 50 9.02 -29.70 2.13
CA GLY A 50 7.76 -28.96 2.33
C GLY A 50 7.75 -28.00 3.53
N ALA A 51 8.89 -27.75 4.18
CA ALA A 51 8.97 -26.74 5.23
C ALA A 51 8.57 -25.37 4.70
N VAL A 52 7.68 -24.67 5.40
CA VAL A 52 7.31 -23.28 5.10
C VAL A 52 8.39 -22.38 5.66
N TYR A 53 8.72 -21.31 4.94
CA TYR A 53 9.54 -20.23 5.48
C TYR A 53 9.03 -18.85 5.13
N VAL A 54 9.25 -17.93 6.07
CA VAL A 54 8.87 -16.51 6.00
C VAL A 54 10.09 -15.63 6.17
N TYR A 55 10.07 -14.44 5.56
CA TYR A 55 11.16 -13.48 5.60
C TYR A 55 10.80 -12.22 6.36
N ASP A 56 11.48 -11.96 7.48
CA ASP A 56 11.48 -10.67 8.15
C ASP A 56 12.71 -9.85 7.74
N ALA A 57 12.47 -8.74 7.05
CA ALA A 57 13.54 -7.83 6.61
C ALA A 57 14.16 -7.01 7.75
N THR A 58 13.48 -6.87 8.89
CA THR A 58 14.00 -6.09 10.03
C THR A 58 14.70 -6.95 11.07
N GLY A 59 14.35 -8.23 11.17
CA GLY A 59 14.78 -9.12 12.25
C GLY A 59 14.16 -8.79 13.61
N HIS A 60 13.19 -7.87 13.67
CA HIS A 60 12.58 -7.41 14.91
C HIS A 60 11.13 -7.89 15.07
N ASN A 61 10.51 -8.46 14.02
CA ASN A 61 9.10 -8.88 14.03
C ASN A 61 8.97 -10.40 14.09
N LEU A 62 9.91 -11.10 14.74
CA LEU A 62 10.01 -12.55 14.67
C LEU A 62 8.77 -13.28 15.21
N GLY A 63 8.14 -12.78 16.28
CA GLY A 63 6.91 -13.40 16.81
C GLY A 63 5.75 -13.35 15.80
N ALA A 64 5.59 -12.22 15.10
CA ALA A 64 4.59 -12.11 14.05
C ALA A 64 4.92 -12.98 12.83
N ALA A 65 6.22 -13.05 12.47
CA ALA A 65 6.68 -13.90 11.37
C ALA A 65 6.42 -15.38 11.68
N TYR A 66 6.71 -15.80 12.91
CA TYR A 66 6.46 -17.14 13.41
C TYR A 66 4.98 -17.54 13.27
N VAL A 67 4.05 -16.71 13.78
CA VAL A 67 2.61 -16.98 13.67
C VAL A 67 2.20 -17.11 12.21
N GLU A 68 2.69 -16.22 11.34
CA GLU A 68 2.38 -16.25 9.91
C GLU A 68 2.91 -17.53 9.23
N ALA A 69 4.09 -17.99 9.62
CA ALA A 69 4.68 -19.23 9.09
C ALA A 69 3.89 -20.47 9.53
N LEU A 70 3.50 -20.54 10.80
CA LEU A 70 2.77 -21.67 11.37
C LEU A 70 1.36 -21.77 10.78
N VAL A 71 0.61 -20.66 10.77
CA VAL A 71 -0.74 -20.60 10.18
C VAL A 71 -0.69 -20.93 8.70
N PHE A 72 0.30 -20.42 7.96
CA PHE A 72 0.43 -20.75 6.55
C PHE A 72 0.80 -22.23 6.33
N ALA A 73 1.64 -22.83 7.18
CA ALA A 73 1.94 -24.26 7.12
C ALA A 73 0.69 -25.12 7.38
N CYS A 74 -0.24 -24.62 8.18
CA CYS A 74 -1.55 -25.22 8.45
C CYS A 74 -2.60 -24.88 7.39
N ASP A 75 -2.21 -24.51 6.17
CA ASP A 75 -3.12 -24.10 5.09
C ASP A 75 -4.09 -22.96 5.48
N ASP A 76 -3.60 -21.95 6.21
CA ASP A 76 -4.40 -20.85 6.78
C ASP A 76 -5.48 -21.27 7.79
N ASP A 77 -5.42 -22.50 8.30
CA ASP A 77 -6.26 -22.98 9.40
C ASP A 77 -5.68 -22.49 10.74
N TRP A 78 -6.34 -21.47 11.31
CA TRP A 78 -5.96 -20.88 12.59
C TRP A 78 -6.24 -21.82 13.76
N ASP A 79 -7.31 -22.60 13.69
CA ASP A 79 -7.72 -23.47 14.79
C ASP A 79 -6.74 -24.64 14.90
N LEU A 80 -6.34 -25.23 13.76
CA LEU A 80 -5.28 -26.22 13.71
C LEU A 80 -3.96 -25.65 14.24
N ALA A 81 -3.52 -24.49 13.72
CA ALA A 81 -2.25 -23.88 14.10
C ALA A 81 -2.12 -23.64 15.62
N TRP A 82 -3.20 -23.26 16.30
CA TRP A 82 -3.20 -23.03 17.74
C TRP A 82 -3.29 -24.31 18.59
N GLN A 83 -3.60 -25.45 17.99
CA GLN A 83 -3.61 -26.75 18.67
C GLN A 83 -2.25 -27.44 18.62
N LEU A 84 -1.36 -27.04 17.70
CA LEU A 84 -0.06 -27.68 17.52
C LEU A 84 0.94 -27.30 18.61
N LEU A 85 1.71 -28.28 19.08
CA LEU A 85 2.77 -28.13 20.06
C LEU A 85 4.16 -28.12 19.40
N PRO A 86 5.04 -27.17 19.78
CA PRO A 86 6.41 -27.14 19.26
C PRO A 86 7.19 -28.38 19.70
N GLU A 87 8.07 -28.86 18.83
CA GLU A 87 8.89 -30.08 18.98
C GLU A 87 8.10 -31.40 19.00
N GLU A 88 6.78 -31.36 19.12
CA GLU A 88 5.89 -32.52 18.99
C GLU A 88 5.28 -32.55 17.59
N ASP A 89 4.50 -31.53 17.23
CA ASP A 89 3.74 -31.44 15.99
C ASP A 89 4.48 -30.69 14.87
N TYR A 90 5.48 -29.87 15.22
CA TYR A 90 6.32 -29.17 14.26
C TYR A 90 7.68 -28.79 14.83
N LEU A 91 8.63 -28.60 13.92
CA LEU A 91 9.97 -28.10 14.22
C LEU A 91 10.14 -26.67 13.73
N GLU A 92 10.87 -25.87 14.50
CA GLU A 92 11.29 -24.51 14.13
C GLU A 92 12.74 -24.51 13.63
N GLY A 93 13.00 -23.70 12.59
CA GLY A 93 14.36 -23.41 12.14
C GLY A 93 14.51 -21.93 11.81
N ARG A 94 15.74 -21.42 11.86
CA ARG A 94 16.02 -20.03 11.47
C ARG A 94 17.34 -19.87 10.74
N ILE A 95 17.38 -18.90 9.83
CA ILE A 95 18.59 -18.42 9.17
C ILE A 95 18.67 -16.92 9.40
N GLU A 96 19.68 -16.51 10.17
CA GLU A 96 19.98 -15.10 10.41
C GLU A 96 20.91 -14.54 9.33
N HIS A 97 21.05 -13.22 9.27
CA HIS A 97 21.87 -12.50 8.29
C HIS A 97 21.53 -12.84 6.83
N TYR A 98 20.24 -13.10 6.56
CA TYR A 98 19.74 -13.30 5.21
C TYR A 98 19.53 -11.96 4.49
N ASP A 99 20.19 -11.80 3.34
CA ASP A 99 20.03 -10.66 2.44
C ASP A 99 18.95 -10.95 1.39
N GLY A 100 17.75 -10.42 1.60
CA GLY A 100 16.63 -10.53 0.65
C GLY A 100 16.83 -9.82 -0.69
N VAL A 101 17.90 -9.03 -0.87
CA VAL A 101 18.24 -8.41 -2.16
C VAL A 101 19.00 -9.40 -3.05
N THR A 102 19.99 -10.08 -2.50
CA THR A 102 20.86 -10.99 -3.25
C THR A 102 20.54 -12.47 -3.07
N HIS A 103 19.58 -12.77 -2.19
CA HIS A 103 19.23 -14.13 -1.77
C HIS A 103 20.45 -14.91 -1.27
N LYS A 104 21.15 -14.33 -0.29
CA LYS A 104 22.36 -14.92 0.31
C LYS A 104 22.34 -14.80 1.82
N VAL A 105 23.01 -15.73 2.49
CA VAL A 105 23.33 -15.64 3.92
C VAL A 105 24.72 -15.03 4.05
N ILE A 106 24.85 -13.96 4.83
CA ILE A 106 26.09 -13.19 4.94
C ILE A 106 26.81 -13.54 6.23
N GLN A 107 28.10 -13.86 6.13
CA GLN A 107 28.97 -13.97 7.29
C GLN A 107 29.38 -12.58 7.77
N GLY A 108 28.62 -12.07 8.73
CA GLY A 108 28.80 -10.73 9.30
C GLY A 108 27.61 -9.82 9.02
N ASN A 109 27.66 -8.61 9.59
CA ASN A 109 26.50 -7.73 9.61
C ASN A 109 26.38 -6.79 8.40
N PHE A 110 27.37 -6.76 7.50
CA PHE A 110 27.40 -5.81 6.38
C PHE A 110 27.69 -6.52 5.06
N TYR A 111 26.93 -6.17 4.01
CA TYR A 111 27.17 -6.64 2.65
C TYR A 111 26.78 -5.55 1.65
N GLN A 112 27.70 -5.20 0.74
CA GLN A 112 27.50 -4.14 -0.25
C GLN A 112 26.95 -2.84 0.38
N GLU A 113 27.63 -2.36 1.44
CA GLU A 113 27.29 -1.13 2.20
C GLU A 113 25.93 -1.15 2.92
N ARG A 114 25.26 -2.30 2.97
CA ARG A 114 23.97 -2.47 3.66
C ARG A 114 24.18 -3.30 4.93
N TYR A 115 23.56 -2.87 6.02
CA TYR A 115 23.46 -3.69 7.23
C TYR A 115 22.45 -4.81 7.01
N ILE A 116 22.87 -6.06 7.22
CA ILE A 116 22.10 -7.28 6.98
C ILE A 116 21.64 -7.86 8.31
N ARG A 117 20.33 -7.74 8.53
CA ARG A 117 19.61 -8.20 9.73
C ARG A 117 18.38 -9.05 9.39
N GLY A 118 18.25 -9.42 8.11
CA GLY A 118 17.11 -10.20 7.66
C GLY A 118 17.15 -11.61 8.25
N VAL A 119 15.98 -12.13 8.58
CA VAL A 119 15.82 -13.48 9.14
C VAL A 119 14.84 -14.26 8.28
N LEU A 120 15.20 -15.50 7.94
CA LEU A 120 14.25 -16.49 7.44
C LEU A 120 13.87 -17.41 8.60
N LEU A 121 12.59 -17.49 8.90
CA LEU A 121 12.04 -18.39 9.91
C LEU A 121 11.33 -19.53 9.20
N PHE A 122 11.56 -20.75 9.65
CA PHE A 122 11.06 -21.99 9.06
C PHE A 122 10.16 -22.74 10.04
N ILE A 123 9.09 -23.32 9.52
CA ILE A 123 8.21 -24.26 10.21
C ILE A 123 8.13 -25.54 9.38
N LYS A 124 8.42 -26.67 9.99
CA LYS A 124 8.23 -28.01 9.39
C LYS A 124 7.28 -28.80 10.26
N LEU A 125 6.06 -29.02 9.76
CA LEU A 125 5.07 -29.90 10.36
C LEU A 125 5.54 -31.37 10.34
N GLN A 126 5.05 -32.18 11.28
CA GLN A 126 5.12 -33.64 11.19
C GLN A 126 4.46 -34.17 9.92
N GLU A 127 4.82 -35.39 9.51
CA GLU A 127 4.43 -35.95 8.20
C GLU A 127 2.92 -36.10 8.04
N ASP A 128 2.21 -36.57 9.06
CA ASP A 128 0.77 -36.76 9.08
C ASP A 128 -0.02 -35.45 8.96
N ILE A 129 0.39 -34.42 9.69
CA ILE A 129 -0.22 -33.09 9.62
C ILE A 129 0.12 -32.45 8.26
N GLN A 130 1.36 -32.60 7.80
CA GLN A 130 1.77 -32.03 6.51
C GLN A 130 1.03 -32.69 5.35
N GLU A 131 0.76 -33.99 5.40
CA GLU A 131 0.05 -34.71 4.34
C GLU A 131 -1.29 -34.05 3.99
N VAL A 132 -2.03 -33.61 5.02
CA VAL A 132 -3.34 -32.98 4.84
C VAL A 132 -3.28 -31.49 4.47
N THR A 133 -2.21 -30.77 4.83
CA THR A 133 -2.10 -29.31 4.55
C THR A 133 -1.34 -29.00 3.24
N ASN A 134 -0.45 -29.89 2.79
CA ASN A 134 0.53 -29.60 1.73
C ASN A 134 -0.10 -29.22 0.39
N GLU A 135 -1.24 -29.81 0.01
CA GLU A 135 -1.90 -29.50 -1.25
C GLU A 135 -2.38 -28.04 -1.29
N GLY A 136 -3.06 -27.59 -0.23
CA GLY A 136 -3.55 -26.22 -0.10
C GLY A 136 -2.40 -25.21 -0.06
N VAL A 137 -1.35 -25.51 0.70
CA VAL A 137 -0.13 -24.71 0.78
C VAL A 137 0.54 -24.54 -0.58
N LYS A 138 0.73 -25.64 -1.33
CA LYS A 138 1.31 -25.60 -2.68
C LYS A 138 0.47 -24.77 -3.65
N LYS A 139 -0.85 -24.93 -3.61
CA LYS A 139 -1.79 -24.14 -4.43
C LYS A 139 -1.64 -22.65 -4.13
N LYS A 140 -1.57 -22.25 -2.86
CA LYS A 140 -1.38 -20.85 -2.45
C LYS A 140 -0.03 -20.30 -2.92
N ILE A 141 1.08 -21.01 -2.71
CA ILE A 141 2.42 -20.60 -3.18
C ILE A 141 2.51 -20.45 -4.69
N SER A 142 1.75 -21.25 -5.45
CA SER A 142 1.73 -21.16 -6.92
C SER A 142 1.12 -19.84 -7.42
N SER A 143 0.21 -19.24 -6.63
CA SER A 143 -0.42 -17.95 -6.96
C SER A 143 0.43 -16.72 -6.58
N LEU A 144 1.50 -16.92 -5.80
CA LEU A 144 2.35 -15.82 -5.32
C LEU A 144 3.42 -15.46 -6.36
N THR A 145 3.80 -14.18 -6.37
CA THR A 145 4.84 -13.64 -7.26
C THR A 145 6.20 -13.58 -6.57
N TYR A 146 7.27 -13.70 -7.34
CA TYR A 146 8.63 -13.65 -6.82
C TYR A 146 8.93 -12.35 -6.06
N SER A 147 9.55 -12.45 -4.87
CA SER A 147 9.99 -11.31 -4.09
C SER A 147 11.52 -11.17 -4.15
N SER A 148 12.01 -10.06 -4.72
CA SER A 148 13.34 -9.53 -4.40
C SER A 148 13.19 -8.24 -3.61
N THR A 149 13.91 -8.09 -2.51
CA THR A 149 14.05 -6.76 -1.89
C THR A 149 14.68 -5.81 -2.92
N PRO A 150 14.05 -4.66 -3.24
CA PRO A 150 14.61 -3.75 -4.23
C PRO A 150 15.97 -3.23 -3.76
N LYS A 151 16.92 -3.12 -4.69
CA LYS A 151 18.17 -2.38 -4.42
C LYS A 151 17.82 -0.91 -4.22
N ARG A 152 18.40 -0.29 -3.21
CA ARG A 152 18.20 1.15 -2.97
C ARG A 152 18.92 1.95 -4.06
N SER A 153 18.22 2.90 -4.67
CA SER A 153 18.81 3.76 -5.69
C SER A 153 19.78 4.76 -5.05
N PRO A 154 21.00 4.94 -5.57
CA PRO A 154 21.90 6.00 -5.11
C PRO A 154 21.36 7.39 -5.43
N ARG A 155 20.45 7.50 -6.42
CA ARG A 155 19.78 8.75 -6.79
C ARG A 155 18.74 9.18 -5.76
N PHE A 156 18.22 8.24 -4.97
CA PHE A 156 17.13 8.52 -4.04
C PHE A 156 17.56 9.48 -2.93
N SER A 157 16.85 10.61 -2.83
CA SER A 157 16.87 11.46 -1.65
C SER A 157 15.47 12.03 -1.38
N LYS A 158 15.17 12.34 -0.11
CA LYS A 158 13.89 12.99 0.26
C LYS A 158 13.73 14.35 -0.43
N LYS A 159 14.85 15.06 -0.66
CA LYS A 159 14.90 16.35 -1.34
C LYS A 159 14.53 16.22 -2.82
N LEU A 160 15.12 15.24 -3.51
CA LEU A 160 14.80 14.95 -4.91
C LEU A 160 13.30 14.63 -5.08
N VAL A 161 12.73 13.78 -4.23
CA VAL A 161 11.29 13.46 -4.29
C VAL A 161 10.43 14.73 -4.13
N GLU A 162 10.80 15.62 -3.20
CA GLU A 162 10.08 16.87 -2.99
C GLU A 162 10.20 17.83 -4.17
N GLU A 163 11.38 17.94 -4.79
CA GLU A 163 11.61 18.73 -6.01
C GLU A 163 10.77 18.21 -7.17
N LEU A 164 10.77 16.91 -7.42
CA LEU A 164 9.97 16.30 -8.49
C LEU A 164 8.46 16.50 -8.27
N VAL A 165 7.97 16.50 -7.02
CA VAL A 165 6.57 16.82 -6.72
C VAL A 165 6.27 18.31 -6.95
N LYS A 166 7.18 19.21 -6.59
CA LYS A 166 7.04 20.65 -6.88
C LYS A 166 6.98 20.93 -8.37
N GLU A 167 7.78 20.22 -9.15
CA GLU A 167 7.82 20.32 -10.62
C GLU A 167 6.69 19.55 -11.31
N ASN A 168 5.87 18.79 -10.56
CA ASN A 168 4.84 17.89 -11.09
C ASN A 168 5.40 16.84 -12.07
N ASN A 169 6.66 16.42 -11.88
CA ASN A 169 7.34 15.44 -12.72
C ASN A 169 6.99 14.01 -12.29
N LEU A 170 5.77 13.58 -12.64
CA LEU A 170 5.24 12.26 -12.28
C LEU A 170 6.00 11.11 -12.96
N GLU A 171 6.51 11.32 -14.18
CA GLU A 171 7.25 10.31 -14.92
C GLU A 171 8.53 9.92 -14.17
N GLU A 172 9.32 10.91 -13.75
CA GLU A 172 10.55 10.65 -13.03
C GLU A 172 10.31 10.09 -11.62
N LEU A 173 9.23 10.52 -10.95
CA LEU A 173 8.81 9.89 -9.68
C LEU A 173 8.49 8.41 -9.85
N VAL A 174 7.79 8.05 -10.93
CA VAL A 174 7.48 6.66 -11.24
C VAL A 174 8.74 5.86 -11.57
N ASN A 175 9.69 6.42 -12.32
CA ASN A 175 10.96 5.76 -12.60
C ASN A 175 11.79 5.57 -11.33
N LEU A 176 11.91 6.60 -10.49
CA LEU A 176 12.57 6.49 -9.19
C LEU A 176 11.88 5.47 -8.28
N ALA A 177 10.55 5.36 -8.33
CA ALA A 177 9.78 4.39 -7.53
C ALA A 177 9.97 2.92 -7.99
N LYS A 178 10.27 2.68 -9.28
CA LYS A 178 10.69 1.36 -9.78
C LYS A 178 12.03 0.95 -9.20
N GLU A 179 12.93 1.92 -9.00
CA GLU A 179 14.25 1.70 -8.43
C GLU A 179 14.20 1.60 -6.90
N ASP A 180 13.48 2.50 -6.22
CA ASP A 180 13.48 2.63 -4.76
C ASP A 180 12.09 2.89 -4.18
N THR A 181 11.55 1.91 -3.47
CA THR A 181 10.22 1.98 -2.88
C THR A 181 10.11 2.97 -1.72
N ARG A 182 11.23 3.53 -1.21
CA ARG A 182 11.21 4.61 -0.21
C ARG A 182 10.61 5.91 -0.74
N VAL A 183 10.38 6.01 -2.06
CA VAL A 183 9.58 7.09 -2.66
C VAL A 183 8.20 7.18 -2.00
N VAL A 184 7.56 6.06 -1.65
CA VAL A 184 6.26 6.07 -0.94
C VAL A 184 6.36 6.82 0.40
N THR A 185 7.37 6.50 1.22
CA THR A 185 7.57 7.17 2.51
C THR A 185 7.98 8.63 2.35
N ALA A 186 8.75 8.97 1.32
CA ALA A 186 9.11 10.35 1.04
C ALA A 186 7.90 11.19 0.61
N LEU A 187 7.01 10.64 -0.21
CA LEU A 187 5.74 11.27 -0.60
C LEU A 187 4.77 11.37 0.58
N GLN A 188 4.69 10.34 1.44
CA GLN A 188 3.88 10.37 2.65
C GLN A 188 4.18 11.60 3.53
N ARG A 189 5.46 11.96 3.66
CA ARG A 189 5.87 13.14 4.43
C ARG A 189 5.27 14.43 3.89
N LEU A 190 5.06 14.52 2.57
CA LEU A 190 4.54 15.72 1.91
C LEU A 190 3.03 15.88 2.08
N LEU A 191 2.31 14.83 2.50
CA LEU A 191 0.89 14.91 2.84
C LEU A 191 0.62 15.88 4.00
N TYR A 192 1.59 16.05 4.89
CA TYR A 192 1.51 16.96 6.04
C TYR A 192 2.08 18.35 5.75
N SER A 193 2.40 18.66 4.50
CA SER A 193 2.86 20.01 4.11
C SER A 193 1.79 21.06 4.44
N GLY A 194 2.18 22.27 4.86
CA GLY A 194 1.26 23.40 4.95
C GLY A 194 0.77 23.92 3.58
N ASP A 195 1.57 23.70 2.53
CA ASP A 195 1.23 24.03 1.15
C ASP A 195 0.25 23.00 0.58
N GLU A 196 -1.00 23.42 0.37
CA GLU A 196 -2.07 22.58 -0.16
C GLU A 196 -1.81 22.08 -1.58
N GLN A 197 -1.22 22.90 -2.45
CA GLN A 197 -0.87 22.51 -3.81
C GLN A 197 0.15 21.37 -3.78
N LEU A 198 1.17 21.49 -2.92
CA LEU A 198 2.17 20.44 -2.73
C LEU A 198 1.54 19.15 -2.17
N ARG A 199 0.63 19.27 -1.20
CA ARG A 199 -0.11 18.12 -0.65
C ARG A 199 -0.86 17.36 -1.75
N TRP A 200 -1.63 18.06 -2.58
CA TRP A 200 -2.41 17.42 -3.65
C TRP A 200 -1.56 16.82 -4.76
N ARG A 201 -0.43 17.44 -5.11
CA ARG A 201 0.55 16.82 -6.02
C ARG A 201 1.18 15.56 -5.43
N ALA A 202 1.46 15.54 -4.12
CA ALA A 202 1.94 14.35 -3.44
C ALA A 202 0.90 13.23 -3.40
N ILE A 203 -0.38 13.55 -3.16
CA ILE A 203 -1.51 12.61 -3.26
C ILE A 203 -1.56 11.99 -4.66
N LYS A 204 -1.49 12.83 -5.70
CA LYS A 204 -1.51 12.39 -7.09
C LYS A 204 -0.32 11.48 -7.41
N ALA A 205 0.89 11.88 -6.99
CA ALA A 205 2.10 11.09 -7.15
C ALA A 205 2.00 9.73 -6.45
N LEU A 206 1.48 9.66 -5.22
CA LEU A 206 1.27 8.40 -4.49
C LEU A 206 0.41 7.42 -5.27
N GLY A 207 -0.66 7.90 -5.91
CA GLY A 207 -1.48 7.10 -6.81
C GLY A 207 -0.70 6.49 -7.97
N GLU A 208 0.03 7.32 -8.72
CA GLU A 208 0.75 6.87 -9.92
C GLU A 208 1.93 5.94 -9.58
N VAL A 209 2.72 6.25 -8.53
CA VAL A 209 3.82 5.35 -8.11
C VAL A 209 3.27 4.01 -7.60
N SER A 210 2.12 4.02 -6.93
CA SER A 210 1.50 2.80 -6.42
C SER A 210 1.12 1.82 -7.53
N LYS A 211 0.65 2.30 -8.69
CA LYS A 211 0.34 1.43 -9.86
C LYS A 211 1.51 0.58 -10.31
N VAL A 212 2.72 1.09 -10.13
CA VAL A 212 3.93 0.41 -10.55
C VAL A 212 4.48 -0.47 -9.43
N ILE A 213 4.54 0.06 -8.20
CA ILE A 213 5.01 -0.69 -7.03
C ILE A 213 4.16 -1.94 -6.79
N VAL A 214 2.84 -1.87 -6.97
CA VAL A 214 1.94 -3.01 -6.72
C VAL A 214 2.25 -4.22 -7.60
N LYS A 215 2.88 -4.03 -8.76
CA LYS A 215 3.24 -5.14 -9.67
C LYS A 215 4.39 -6.02 -9.14
N PHE A 216 5.23 -5.49 -8.26
CA PHE A 216 6.43 -6.20 -7.77
C PHE A 216 6.59 -6.20 -6.23
N LYS A 217 5.96 -5.25 -5.53
CA LYS A 217 5.97 -5.08 -4.07
C LYS A 217 4.62 -4.58 -3.53
N PRO A 218 3.51 -5.32 -3.74
CA PRO A 218 2.16 -4.92 -3.30
C PRO A 218 2.05 -4.70 -1.79
N SER A 219 2.82 -5.46 -1.00
CA SER A 219 2.86 -5.36 0.46
C SER A 219 3.17 -3.94 0.98
N ILE A 220 4.01 -3.18 0.26
CA ILE A 220 4.38 -1.81 0.65
C ILE A 220 3.18 -0.86 0.57
N VAL A 221 2.43 -0.92 -0.54
CA VAL A 221 1.27 -0.06 -0.77
C VAL A 221 0.10 -0.47 0.11
N THR A 222 -0.10 -1.78 0.29
CA THR A 222 -1.14 -2.32 1.18
C THR A 222 -0.89 -1.90 2.63
N LYS A 223 0.34 -2.04 3.12
CA LYS A 223 0.74 -1.58 4.45
C LYS A 223 0.56 -0.08 4.61
N PHE A 224 0.88 0.70 3.58
CA PHE A 224 0.69 2.14 3.57
C PHE A 224 -0.79 2.52 3.73
N LEU A 225 -1.69 1.98 2.89
CA LEU A 225 -3.13 2.21 2.97
C LEU A 225 -3.68 1.88 4.34
N ARG A 226 -3.33 0.69 4.82
CA ARG A 226 -3.76 0.19 6.12
C ARG A 226 -3.33 1.11 7.26
N ASN A 227 -2.05 1.49 7.28
CA ASN A 227 -1.52 2.38 8.31
C ASN A 227 -2.20 3.75 8.30
N ILE A 228 -2.49 4.30 7.11
CA ILE A 228 -3.19 5.58 6.99
C ILE A 228 -4.63 5.49 7.50
N ILE A 229 -5.38 4.46 7.10
CA ILE A 229 -6.78 4.28 7.52
C ILE A 229 -6.88 4.05 9.03
N TYR A 230 -6.02 3.21 9.61
CA TYR A 230 -6.03 2.98 11.05
C TYR A 230 -5.52 4.18 11.86
N ALA A 231 -4.46 4.86 11.40
CA ALA A 231 -3.99 6.07 12.07
C ALA A 231 -5.08 7.15 12.11
N ARG A 232 -5.94 7.23 11.08
CA ARG A 232 -7.07 8.17 11.07
C ARG A 232 -8.21 7.77 11.99
N SER A 233 -8.34 6.49 12.32
CA SER A 233 -9.36 6.02 13.27
C SER A 233 -9.10 6.55 14.69
N ASP A 234 -7.88 7.01 14.98
CA ASP A 234 -7.58 7.82 16.15
C ASP A 234 -7.97 9.29 15.87
N SER A 235 -8.98 9.79 16.60
CA SER A 235 -9.55 11.13 16.42
C SER A 235 -8.56 12.26 16.72
N ALA A 236 -7.43 11.98 17.36
CA ALA A 236 -6.40 12.98 17.69
C ALA A 236 -5.36 13.20 16.57
N ALA A 237 -5.33 12.35 15.53
CA ALA A 237 -4.33 12.44 14.47
C ALA A 237 -4.73 13.44 13.37
N SER A 238 -3.91 14.47 13.16
CA SER A 238 -4.05 15.36 12.00
C SER A 238 -3.99 14.56 10.69
N SER A 239 -4.99 14.75 9.83
CA SER A 239 -5.33 13.84 8.73
C SER A 239 -4.93 14.34 7.34
N TRP A 240 -4.23 15.47 7.24
CA TRP A 240 -4.06 16.20 5.98
C TRP A 240 -3.57 15.31 4.84
N GLY A 241 -4.39 15.23 3.79
CA GLY A 241 -4.10 14.49 2.56
C GLY A 241 -4.05 12.98 2.68
N ALA A 242 -4.27 12.39 3.86
CA ALA A 242 -4.20 10.96 4.08
C ALA A 242 -5.42 10.25 3.45
N ILE A 243 -6.60 10.84 3.58
CA ILE A 243 -7.84 10.35 2.94
C ILE A 243 -7.74 10.54 1.43
N GLY A 244 -7.27 11.70 0.96
CA GLY A 244 -6.98 11.91 -0.46
C GLY A 244 -5.97 10.91 -1.04
N ALA A 245 -4.89 10.60 -0.32
CA ALA A 245 -3.92 9.58 -0.74
C ALA A 245 -4.54 8.18 -0.83
N THR A 246 -5.37 7.82 0.15
CA THR A 246 -6.14 6.57 0.16
C THR A 246 -7.01 6.47 -1.09
N ALA A 247 -7.78 7.54 -1.37
CA ALA A 247 -8.63 7.62 -2.54
C ALA A 247 -7.87 7.46 -3.86
N GLU A 248 -6.77 8.19 -4.06
CA GLU A 248 -6.04 8.13 -5.32
C GLU A 248 -5.36 6.76 -5.50
N ILE A 249 -4.85 6.11 -4.43
CA ILE A 249 -4.29 4.76 -4.53
C ILE A 249 -5.37 3.73 -4.90
N ILE A 250 -6.53 3.77 -4.24
CA ILE A 250 -7.67 2.89 -4.55
C ILE A 250 -8.12 3.13 -5.99
N SER A 251 -8.31 4.38 -6.40
CA SER A 251 -8.77 4.77 -7.74
C SER A 251 -7.85 4.28 -8.85
N ASN A 252 -6.54 4.17 -8.57
CA ASN A 252 -5.55 3.69 -9.52
C ASN A 252 -5.39 2.16 -9.54
N ASN A 253 -5.84 1.45 -8.48
CA ASN A 253 -5.75 -0.01 -8.37
C ASN A 253 -7.04 -0.60 -7.77
N PRO A 254 -8.22 -0.35 -8.36
CA PRO A 254 -9.51 -0.59 -7.72
C PRO A 254 -9.79 -2.08 -7.47
N GLU A 255 -9.33 -2.99 -8.33
CA GLU A 255 -9.54 -4.44 -8.12
C GLU A 255 -8.78 -4.98 -6.92
N ILE A 256 -7.57 -4.46 -6.69
CA ILE A 256 -6.67 -4.91 -5.63
C ILE A 256 -7.14 -4.34 -4.29
N TYR A 257 -7.61 -3.08 -4.29
CA TYR A 257 -7.95 -2.36 -3.07
C TYR A 257 -9.45 -2.13 -2.85
N LYS A 258 -10.34 -2.83 -3.56
CA LYS A 258 -11.80 -2.73 -3.36
C LYS A 258 -12.23 -2.96 -1.90
N ASN A 259 -11.52 -3.81 -1.16
CA ASN A 259 -11.82 -4.10 0.25
C ASN A 259 -11.55 -2.90 1.17
N PHE A 260 -10.74 -1.93 0.73
CA PHE A 260 -10.52 -0.67 1.45
C PHE A 260 -11.60 0.38 1.15
N ILE A 261 -12.50 0.15 0.20
CA ILE A 261 -13.56 1.12 -0.14
C ILE A 261 -14.57 1.30 0.99
N PRO A 262 -15.15 0.24 1.60
CA PRO A 262 -16.06 0.43 2.74
C PRO A 262 -15.45 1.23 3.90
N PRO A 263 -14.24 0.92 4.44
CA PRO A 263 -13.65 1.72 5.51
C PRO A 263 -13.22 3.12 5.05
N PHE A 264 -12.90 3.32 3.77
CA PHE A 264 -12.67 4.65 3.22
C PHE A 264 -13.96 5.49 3.20
N VAL A 265 -15.06 4.94 2.70
CA VAL A 265 -16.37 5.63 2.61
C VAL A 265 -16.93 5.92 4.00
N SER A 266 -16.64 5.10 5.02
CA SER A 266 -17.12 5.39 6.38
C SER A 266 -16.61 6.72 6.94
N PHE A 267 -15.49 7.27 6.44
CA PHE A 267 -15.03 8.61 6.83
C PHE A 267 -15.93 9.75 6.33
N LEU A 268 -16.97 9.50 5.54
CA LEU A 268 -17.93 10.54 5.14
C LEU A 268 -18.68 11.16 6.34
N ILE A 269 -18.81 10.41 7.44
CA ILE A 269 -19.43 10.89 8.68
C ILE A 269 -18.56 11.95 9.38
N ASP A 270 -17.25 11.90 9.17
CA ASP A 270 -16.28 12.82 9.74
C ASP A 270 -16.25 14.13 8.92
N GLN A 271 -16.56 15.25 9.58
CA GLN A 271 -16.70 16.55 8.90
C GLN A 271 -15.41 16.98 8.20
N ASP A 272 -14.26 16.81 8.87
CA ASP A 272 -12.95 17.22 8.35
C ASP A 272 -12.51 16.41 7.12
N SER A 273 -12.88 15.13 7.07
CA SER A 273 -12.52 14.23 5.95
C SER A 273 -13.52 14.27 4.81
N ARG A 274 -14.75 14.75 5.04
CA ARG A 274 -15.88 14.61 4.11
C ARG A 274 -15.56 15.11 2.69
N LYS A 275 -14.89 16.26 2.56
CA LYS A 275 -14.49 16.80 1.24
C LYS A 275 -13.54 15.86 0.48
N GLU A 276 -12.55 15.29 1.17
CA GLU A 276 -11.57 14.37 0.57
C GLU A 276 -12.21 13.02 0.23
N VAL A 277 -13.15 12.55 1.06
CA VAL A 277 -13.93 11.33 0.79
C VAL A 277 -14.80 11.52 -0.45
N LEU A 278 -15.55 12.62 -0.55
CA LEU A 278 -16.36 12.93 -1.73
C LEU A 278 -15.50 13.05 -2.99
N TRP A 279 -14.39 13.80 -2.91
CA TRP A 279 -13.42 13.86 -3.98
C TRP A 279 -12.97 12.46 -4.41
N GLY A 280 -12.59 11.61 -3.45
CA GLY A 280 -12.12 10.27 -3.74
C GLY A 280 -13.17 9.35 -4.35
N ILE A 281 -14.43 9.44 -3.91
CA ILE A 281 -15.55 8.73 -4.52
C ILE A 281 -15.70 9.11 -6.00
N GLY A 282 -15.71 10.41 -6.30
CA GLY A 282 -15.80 10.88 -7.68
C GLY A 282 -14.59 10.44 -8.50
N ARG A 283 -13.39 10.39 -7.91
CA ARG A 283 -12.17 9.87 -8.58
C ARG A 283 -12.24 8.40 -8.91
N VAL A 284 -12.74 7.55 -8.00
CA VAL A 284 -12.95 6.11 -8.27
C VAL A 284 -13.93 5.94 -9.43
N ALA A 285 -15.02 6.71 -9.44
CA ALA A 285 -16.01 6.69 -10.52
C ALA A 285 -15.42 7.19 -11.86
N GLU A 286 -14.68 8.31 -11.85
CA GLU A 286 -14.04 8.89 -13.04
C GLU A 286 -12.99 7.95 -13.66
N ARG A 287 -12.34 7.11 -12.85
CA ARG A 287 -11.41 6.05 -13.33
C ARG A 287 -12.12 4.81 -13.90
N GLY A 288 -13.45 4.87 -14.06
CA GLY A 288 -14.24 3.82 -14.70
C GLY A 288 -14.75 2.74 -13.76
N ARG A 289 -14.73 2.97 -12.43
CA ARG A 289 -15.28 2.04 -11.43
C ARG A 289 -16.40 2.63 -10.57
N PRO A 290 -17.43 3.26 -11.18
CA PRO A 290 -18.57 3.78 -10.42
C PRO A 290 -19.32 2.70 -9.65
N ASP A 291 -19.27 1.44 -10.12
CA ASP A 291 -19.91 0.27 -9.50
C ASP A 291 -19.46 0.04 -8.05
N LEU A 292 -18.20 0.38 -7.73
CA LEU A 292 -17.64 0.18 -6.39
C LEU A 292 -18.14 1.21 -5.36
N VAL A 293 -18.58 2.38 -5.82
CA VAL A 293 -18.90 3.53 -4.96
C VAL A 293 -20.33 4.05 -5.13
N LYS A 294 -21.10 3.54 -6.10
CA LYS A 294 -22.49 3.96 -6.39
C LYS A 294 -23.45 3.91 -5.20
N LYS A 295 -23.17 3.10 -4.17
CA LYS A 295 -24.00 3.02 -2.96
C LYS A 295 -24.14 4.37 -2.23
N ILE A 296 -23.26 5.33 -2.51
CA ILE A 296 -23.29 6.65 -1.90
C ILE A 296 -24.22 7.65 -2.60
N ILE A 297 -24.73 7.34 -3.79
CA ILE A 297 -25.59 8.25 -4.56
C ILE A 297 -26.75 8.84 -3.72
N PRO A 298 -27.50 8.04 -2.92
CA PRO A 298 -28.55 8.60 -2.07
C PRO A 298 -28.07 9.67 -1.09
N ALA A 299 -26.87 9.51 -0.53
CA ALA A 299 -26.28 10.50 0.36
C ALA A 299 -25.87 11.77 -0.40
N LEU A 300 -25.43 11.65 -1.66
CA LEU A 300 -25.06 12.81 -2.48
C LEU A 300 -26.24 13.76 -2.72
N TYR A 301 -27.46 13.25 -2.86
CA TYR A 301 -28.67 14.10 -2.97
C TYR A 301 -28.92 14.96 -1.73
N LYS A 302 -28.50 14.50 -0.54
CA LYS A 302 -28.56 15.31 0.68
C LYS A 302 -27.39 16.29 0.76
N LEU A 303 -26.20 15.86 0.36
CA LEU A 303 -24.97 16.65 0.49
C LEU A 303 -24.88 17.80 -0.51
N VAL A 304 -25.61 17.74 -1.63
CA VAL A 304 -25.68 18.83 -2.61
C VAL A 304 -26.38 20.08 -2.05
N THR A 305 -27.10 19.96 -0.92
CA THR A 305 -27.74 21.05 -0.18
C THR A 305 -27.14 21.26 1.23
N ASP A 306 -25.95 20.72 1.51
CA ASP A 306 -25.23 20.90 2.78
C ASP A 306 -24.94 22.39 3.06
N GLU A 307 -24.74 22.82 4.30
CA GLU A 307 -24.44 24.24 4.60
C GLU A 307 -23.03 24.64 4.16
N ASP A 308 -22.08 23.69 4.16
CA ASP A 308 -20.70 23.92 3.72
C ASP A 308 -20.61 23.95 2.18
N PRO A 309 -20.20 25.09 1.56
CA PRO A 309 -20.01 25.20 0.12
C PRO A 309 -19.07 24.14 -0.47
N SER A 310 -18.01 23.76 0.28
CA SER A 310 -17.06 22.73 -0.14
C SER A 310 -17.76 21.39 -0.33
N ILE A 311 -18.64 21.02 0.59
CA ILE A 311 -19.37 19.75 0.55
C ILE A 311 -20.39 19.75 -0.58
N ARG A 312 -21.19 20.82 -0.72
CA ARG A 312 -22.15 20.95 -1.83
C ARG A 312 -21.47 20.85 -3.20
N GLY A 313 -20.35 21.58 -3.39
CA GLY A 313 -19.63 21.58 -4.65
C GLY A 313 -19.03 20.21 -5.01
N HIS A 314 -18.44 19.50 -4.04
CA HIS A 314 -17.95 18.14 -4.27
C HIS A 314 -19.08 17.14 -4.54
N ALA A 315 -20.22 17.27 -3.85
CA ALA A 315 -21.39 16.44 -4.11
C ALA A 315 -21.95 16.67 -5.52
N ALA A 316 -22.09 17.93 -5.94
CA ALA A 316 -22.51 18.29 -7.30
C ALA A 316 -21.56 17.71 -8.37
N TRP A 317 -20.25 17.84 -8.15
CA TRP A 317 -19.25 17.23 -9.03
C TRP A 317 -19.39 15.71 -9.12
N CYS A 318 -19.58 15.02 -7.99
CA CYS A 318 -19.79 13.56 -7.97
C CYS A 318 -21.04 13.15 -8.75
N LEU A 319 -22.18 13.82 -8.54
CA LEU A 319 -23.44 13.53 -9.23
C LEU A 319 -23.29 13.65 -10.77
N GLY A 320 -22.50 14.61 -11.24
CA GLY A 320 -22.12 14.74 -12.65
C GLY A 320 -21.32 13.54 -13.17
N ILE A 321 -20.29 13.11 -12.42
CA ILE A 321 -19.46 11.95 -12.78
C ILE A 321 -20.29 10.66 -12.81
N PHE A 322 -21.21 10.47 -11.86
CA PHE A 322 -22.13 9.33 -11.85
C PHE A 322 -23.22 9.42 -12.93
N LYS A 323 -23.38 10.58 -13.59
CA LYS A 323 -24.42 10.83 -14.60
C LYS A 323 -25.84 10.65 -14.04
N GLU A 324 -26.04 11.10 -12.80
CA GLU A 324 -27.30 10.94 -12.07
C GLU A 324 -28.42 11.86 -12.60
N LYS A 325 -29.18 11.36 -13.58
CA LYS A 325 -30.33 12.09 -14.18
C LYS A 325 -31.31 12.68 -13.14
N PRO A 326 -31.68 11.96 -12.05
CA PRO A 326 -32.57 12.50 -11.02
C PRO A 326 -31.99 13.69 -10.25
N ALA A 327 -30.67 13.91 -10.26
CA ALA A 327 -30.02 15.02 -9.58
C ALA A 327 -30.26 16.38 -10.26
N LYS A 328 -30.74 16.40 -11.51
CA LYS A 328 -30.77 17.60 -12.34
C LYS A 328 -31.47 18.80 -11.69
N PRO A 329 -32.66 18.69 -11.06
CA PRO A 329 -33.29 19.82 -10.40
C PRO A 329 -32.43 20.40 -9.26
N LEU A 330 -31.85 19.53 -8.43
CA LEU A 330 -30.97 19.94 -7.33
C LEU A 330 -29.69 20.63 -7.83
N LEU A 331 -29.19 20.24 -9.00
CA LEU A 331 -28.05 20.90 -9.63
C LEU A 331 -28.44 22.25 -10.26
N GLU A 332 -29.66 22.38 -10.76
CA GLU A 332 -30.19 23.65 -11.29
C GLU A 332 -30.32 24.71 -10.19
N ASP A 333 -30.68 24.32 -8.96
CA ASP A 333 -30.72 25.19 -7.79
C ASP A 333 -29.35 25.79 -7.43
N LEU A 334 -28.26 25.12 -7.82
CA LEU A 334 -26.89 25.55 -7.57
C LEU A 334 -26.32 26.49 -8.66
N LEU A 335 -27.07 26.78 -9.73
CA LEU A 335 -26.57 27.58 -10.86
C LEU A 335 -26.27 29.04 -10.52
N GLU A 336 -26.84 29.55 -9.43
CA GLU A 336 -26.59 30.90 -8.92
C GLU A 336 -25.63 30.91 -7.72
N ASP A 337 -25.19 29.75 -7.23
CA ASP A 337 -24.26 29.66 -6.09
C ASP A 337 -22.83 30.04 -6.52
N GLN A 338 -22.39 31.24 -6.12
CA GLN A 338 -21.08 31.81 -6.46
C GLN A 338 -19.99 31.53 -5.42
N HIS A 339 -20.25 30.71 -4.40
CA HIS A 339 -19.18 30.37 -3.44
C HIS A 339 -18.03 29.65 -4.17
N VAL A 340 -16.81 30.13 -3.91
CA VAL A 340 -15.59 29.58 -4.50
C VAL A 340 -15.02 28.51 -3.59
N ILE A 341 -14.76 27.34 -4.15
CA ILE A 341 -14.11 26.23 -3.47
C ILE A 341 -12.82 25.84 -4.18
N GLN A 342 -11.92 25.17 -3.45
CA GLN A 342 -10.78 24.49 -4.04
C GLN A 342 -11.13 23.03 -4.28
N ILE A 343 -10.89 22.56 -5.49
CA ILE A 343 -11.14 21.18 -5.90
C ILE A 343 -10.01 20.71 -6.82
N PHE A 344 -9.49 19.51 -6.57
CA PHE A 344 -8.42 18.94 -7.38
C PHE A 344 -9.01 18.18 -8.57
N ILE A 345 -8.99 18.79 -9.76
CA ILE A 345 -9.57 18.22 -10.98
C ILE A 345 -8.60 18.40 -12.14
N ASP A 346 -8.66 17.47 -13.09
CA ASP A 346 -7.80 17.49 -14.29
C ASP A 346 -6.30 17.55 -13.96
N GLY A 347 -5.89 17.00 -12.80
CA GLY A 347 -4.51 16.94 -12.36
C GLY A 347 -3.98 18.19 -11.63
N ASP A 348 -4.82 19.17 -11.31
CA ASP A 348 -4.39 20.36 -10.58
C ASP A 348 -5.44 20.88 -9.57
N LEU A 349 -5.01 21.66 -8.59
CA LEU A 349 -5.91 22.30 -7.62
C LEU A 349 -6.48 23.57 -8.23
N LYS A 350 -7.78 23.55 -8.54
CA LYS A 350 -8.46 24.67 -9.18
C LYS A 350 -9.41 25.36 -8.21
N LYS A 351 -9.50 26.69 -8.34
CA LYS A 351 -10.59 27.47 -7.75
C LYS A 351 -11.78 27.41 -8.69
N LYS A 352 -12.93 26.97 -8.18
CA LYS A 352 -14.17 26.86 -8.95
C LYS A 352 -15.35 27.35 -8.13
N THR A 353 -16.31 27.99 -8.79
CA THR A 353 -17.60 28.28 -8.16
C THR A 353 -18.46 27.02 -8.14
N ILE A 354 -19.40 26.95 -7.20
CA ILE A 354 -20.39 25.88 -7.16
C ILE A 354 -21.23 25.88 -8.45
N SER A 355 -21.60 27.06 -8.95
CA SER A 355 -22.27 27.23 -10.25
C SER A 355 -21.48 26.59 -11.41
N GLU A 356 -20.17 26.78 -11.49
CA GLU A 356 -19.34 26.15 -12.52
C GLU A 356 -19.37 24.61 -12.42
N LEU A 357 -19.33 24.06 -11.20
CA LEU A 357 -19.39 22.61 -10.97
C LEU A 357 -20.77 22.03 -11.29
N ALA A 358 -21.85 22.75 -10.94
CA ALA A 358 -23.22 22.38 -11.27
C ALA A 358 -23.47 22.38 -12.78
N ARG A 359 -23.02 23.43 -13.50
CA ARG A 359 -23.09 23.49 -14.97
C ARG A 359 -22.35 22.32 -15.62
N ARG A 360 -21.14 22.00 -15.13
CA ARG A 360 -20.37 20.84 -15.59
C ARG A 360 -21.15 19.54 -15.36
N ALA A 361 -21.72 19.34 -14.17
CA ALA A 361 -22.47 18.14 -13.84
C ALA A 361 -23.73 17.97 -14.71
N ILE A 362 -24.50 19.04 -14.91
CA ILE A 362 -25.67 19.04 -15.79
C ILE A 362 -25.28 18.69 -17.23
N HIS A 363 -24.17 19.21 -17.74
CA HIS A 363 -23.67 18.88 -19.08
C HIS A 363 -23.32 17.39 -19.19
N GLN A 364 -22.59 16.83 -18.21
CA GLN A 364 -22.23 15.41 -18.18
C GLN A 364 -23.46 14.47 -18.15
N ILE A 365 -24.54 14.88 -17.46
CA ILE A 365 -25.81 14.16 -17.40
C ILE A 365 -26.55 14.18 -18.74
N LYS A 366 -26.46 15.29 -19.50
CA LYS A 366 -27.08 15.42 -20.83
C LYS A 366 -26.37 14.59 -21.89
N ASP A 367 -25.05 14.45 -21.77
CA ASP A 367 -24.22 13.68 -22.70
C ASP A 367 -24.18 12.17 -22.37
N ALA A 368 -25.08 11.69 -21.50
CA ALA A 368 -25.17 10.32 -21.00
C ALA A 368 -26.43 9.59 -21.48
#